data_AF-A0A522GAP6-F1
#
_entry.id   AF-A0A522GAP6-F1
#
_cell.length_a   1.000
_cell.length_b   1.000
_cell.length_c   1.000
_cell.angle_alpha   90.00
_cell.angle_beta   90.00
_cell.angle_gamma   90.00
#
_symmetry.space_group_name_H-M   'P 1'
#
loop_
_entity.id
_entity.type
_entity.pdbx_description
1 polymer ?
#
loop_
_entity_poly.entity_id
_entity_poly.type
_entity_poly.pdbx_seq_one_letter_code
_entity_poly.pdbx_strand_id
1 'polypeptide(L)'
;MTPLKKIAVALGDPNGIGPEIAVKAAAHFAGSPLRPILVGDAYIIEDQARRYAPDLPLTPLDREDASTNGLVFVDTNALAKADFKPGTITAEAGRATVAYVTRAVQLAQSGAVDAVIGCPHSETAIHEAGIPFSGYPQLIAELTNTPKDKAFLMLVAAGLHIAHVTLHESVSSALHRLSTALVVDAALAAVQAEEALGNACPRLGIFGINPHAGENGLFGDDDARITEPAVRQLRERGIIVDGPIGADLLLSRGKHDVYLAMFHDQGHIPIKLLSPLRSSALTLGTGIVFSSVGHGSAFDIAGKGVADPASVIETLGLLNHSERN
;
A
#
# COMPACT_ATOMS: atom_id res chain seq x y z
N MET A 1 -0.31 -23.03 -15.85
CA MET A 1 0.26 -21.67 -16.04
C MET A 1 -0.20 -20.86 -14.85
N THR A 2 0.73 -20.28 -14.07
CA THR A 2 0.38 -19.35 -13.00
C THR A 2 -0.37 -18.17 -13.63
N PRO A 3 -1.54 -17.76 -13.12
CA PRO A 3 -2.26 -16.62 -13.68
C PRO A 3 -1.38 -15.37 -13.63
N LEU A 4 -1.46 -14.54 -14.68
CA LEU A 4 -0.76 -13.25 -14.75
C LEU A 4 -1.28 -12.36 -13.61
N LYS A 5 -0.37 -11.89 -12.73
CA LYS A 5 -0.71 -10.92 -11.69
C LYS A 5 -0.78 -9.53 -12.33
N LYS A 6 -1.92 -8.86 -12.29
CA LYS A 6 -2.10 -7.50 -12.84
C LYS A 6 -2.14 -6.49 -11.70
N ILE A 7 -1.29 -5.47 -11.75
CA ILE A 7 -1.23 -4.43 -10.72
C ILE A 7 -1.39 -3.06 -11.37
N ALA A 8 -2.42 -2.31 -10.97
CA ALA A 8 -2.55 -0.94 -11.42
C ALA A 8 -1.50 -0.05 -10.73
N VAL A 9 -0.76 0.73 -11.50
CA VAL A 9 0.20 1.73 -11.02
C VAL A 9 -0.36 3.11 -11.40
N ALA A 10 -1.06 3.75 -10.47
CA ALA A 10 -1.55 5.11 -10.67
C ALA A 10 -0.36 6.08 -10.64
N LEU A 11 -0.24 6.93 -11.66
CA LEU A 11 0.97 7.76 -11.85
C LEU A 11 1.24 8.76 -10.72
N GLY A 12 0.28 9.03 -9.84
CA GLY A 12 0.42 10.05 -8.80
C GLY A 12 0.29 11.45 -9.38
N ASP A 13 1.06 12.42 -8.86
CA ASP A 13 1.09 13.77 -9.40
C ASP A 13 1.76 13.78 -10.79
N PRO A 14 1.04 14.15 -11.87
CA PRO A 14 1.60 14.13 -13.21
C PRO A 14 2.76 15.12 -13.39
N ASN A 15 2.81 16.20 -12.62
CA ASN A 15 3.91 17.16 -12.66
C ASN A 15 5.07 16.78 -11.72
N GLY A 16 4.92 15.73 -10.91
CA GLY A 16 5.97 15.15 -10.08
C GLY A 16 6.82 14.10 -10.82
N ILE A 17 7.57 13.31 -10.04
CA ILE A 17 8.36 12.17 -10.56
C ILE A 17 7.54 10.91 -10.83
N GLY A 18 6.28 10.88 -10.40
CA GLY A 18 5.42 9.70 -10.46
C GLY A 18 5.33 9.04 -11.85
N PRO A 19 5.10 9.79 -12.94
CA PRO A 19 5.10 9.23 -14.29
C PRO A 19 6.42 8.55 -14.69
N GLU A 20 7.55 9.16 -14.33
CA GLU A 20 8.89 8.64 -14.68
C GLU A 20 9.16 7.32 -13.97
N ILE A 21 8.96 7.26 -12.65
CA ILE A 21 9.22 6.05 -11.88
C ILE A 21 8.23 4.93 -12.20
N ALA A 22 6.97 5.25 -12.50
CA ALA A 22 5.95 4.27 -12.85
C ALA A 22 6.32 3.55 -14.15
N VAL A 23 6.72 4.30 -15.18
CA VAL A 23 7.15 3.72 -16.47
C VAL A 23 8.44 2.93 -16.32
N LYS A 24 9.45 3.46 -15.62
CA LYS A 24 10.71 2.73 -15.36
C LYS A 24 10.45 1.42 -14.62
N ALA A 25 9.58 1.43 -13.61
CA ALA A 25 9.21 0.23 -12.87
C ALA A 25 8.40 -0.75 -13.73
N ALA A 26 7.45 -0.28 -14.53
CA ALA A 26 6.70 -1.14 -15.44
C ALA A 26 7.61 -1.82 -16.48
N ALA A 27 8.58 -1.07 -17.03
CA ALA A 27 9.56 -1.59 -17.97
C ALA A 27 10.47 -2.65 -17.34
N HIS A 28 10.81 -2.52 -16.05
CA HIS A 28 11.60 -3.52 -15.31
C HIS A 28 10.91 -4.90 -15.28
N PHE A 29 9.57 -4.93 -15.22
CA PHE A 29 8.78 -6.16 -15.20
C PHE A 29 8.29 -6.62 -16.58
N ALA A 30 8.71 -5.96 -17.67
CA ALA A 30 8.33 -6.36 -19.02
C ALA A 30 8.79 -7.80 -19.31
N GLY A 31 7.86 -8.65 -19.77
CA GLY A 31 8.12 -10.07 -20.01
C GLY A 31 8.09 -10.96 -18.77
N SER A 32 7.80 -10.41 -17.58
CA SER A 32 7.59 -11.19 -16.36
C SER A 32 6.12 -11.64 -16.22
N PRO A 33 5.81 -12.59 -15.33
CA PRO A 33 4.41 -12.96 -15.01
C PRO A 33 3.65 -11.87 -14.22
N LEU A 34 4.35 -10.81 -13.79
CA LEU A 34 3.74 -9.59 -13.26
C LEU A 34 3.49 -8.61 -14.39
N ARG A 35 2.28 -8.04 -14.42
CA ARG A 35 1.89 -7.05 -15.41
C ARG A 35 1.46 -5.73 -14.74
N PRO A 36 2.38 -4.76 -14.64
CA PRO A 36 2.03 -3.41 -14.21
C PRO A 36 1.16 -2.73 -15.27
N ILE A 37 0.01 -2.20 -14.85
CA ILE A 37 -0.93 -1.44 -15.67
C ILE A 37 -0.81 0.03 -15.29
N LEU A 38 -0.23 0.85 -16.14
CA LEU A 38 -0.05 2.27 -15.89
C LEU A 38 -1.41 3.00 -15.98
N VAL A 39 -1.81 3.71 -14.94
CA VAL A 39 -3.10 4.44 -14.90
C VAL A 39 -2.86 5.93 -14.82
N GLY A 40 -3.15 6.64 -15.90
CA GLY A 40 -2.96 8.08 -16.04
C GLY A 40 -3.19 8.54 -17.48
N ASP A 41 -2.84 9.78 -17.80
CA ASP A 41 -3.10 10.30 -19.15
C ASP A 41 -2.16 9.71 -20.21
N ALA A 42 -2.75 9.22 -21.30
CA ALA A 42 -2.03 8.50 -22.36
C ALA A 42 -0.81 9.26 -22.87
N TYR A 43 -0.95 10.56 -23.14
CA TYR A 43 0.14 11.36 -23.71
C TYR A 43 1.34 11.52 -22.77
N ILE A 44 1.12 11.49 -21.45
CA ILE A 44 2.18 11.52 -20.45
C ILE A 44 2.88 10.17 -20.46
N ILE A 45 2.11 9.08 -20.38
CA ILE A 45 2.65 7.71 -20.39
C ILE A 45 3.45 7.45 -21.66
N GLU A 46 2.94 7.85 -22.82
CA GLU A 46 3.61 7.76 -24.12
C GLU A 46 4.92 8.55 -24.15
N ASP A 47 4.96 9.77 -23.61
CA ASP A 47 6.18 10.57 -23.53
C ASP A 47 7.24 9.90 -22.64
N GLN A 48 6.84 9.40 -21.47
CA GLN A 48 7.74 8.71 -20.56
C GLN A 48 8.22 7.36 -21.13
N ALA A 49 7.32 6.59 -21.78
CA ALA A 49 7.66 5.34 -22.44
C ALA A 49 8.69 5.55 -23.56
N ARG A 50 8.52 6.58 -24.40
CA ARG A 50 9.52 6.92 -25.44
C ARG A 50 10.90 7.25 -24.86
N ARG A 51 10.98 7.83 -23.66
CA ARG A 51 12.25 8.22 -23.03
C ARG A 51 12.94 7.07 -22.32
N TYR A 52 12.18 6.23 -21.62
CA TYR A 52 12.73 5.28 -20.66
C TYR A 52 12.47 3.81 -21.01
N ALA A 53 11.66 3.54 -22.04
CA ALA A 53 11.35 2.21 -22.53
C ALA A 53 11.08 2.20 -24.06
N PRO A 54 11.95 2.81 -24.89
CA PRO A 54 11.67 3.04 -26.31
C PRO A 54 11.43 1.76 -27.12
N ASP A 55 11.99 0.63 -26.67
CA ASP A 55 11.90 -0.66 -27.36
C ASP A 55 10.66 -1.48 -26.93
N LEU A 56 9.89 -1.00 -25.94
CA LEU A 56 8.69 -1.67 -25.47
C LEU A 56 7.44 -1.11 -26.15
N PRO A 57 6.60 -1.96 -26.77
CA PRO A 57 5.31 -1.51 -27.27
C PRO A 57 4.41 -1.07 -26.11
N LEU A 58 3.58 -0.05 -26.36
CA LEU A 58 2.62 0.48 -25.39
C LEU A 58 1.20 0.15 -25.85
N THR A 59 0.48 -0.62 -25.04
CA THR A 59 -0.83 -1.19 -25.39
C THR A 59 -1.92 -0.70 -24.42
N PRO A 60 -3.05 -0.16 -24.89
CA PRO A 60 -4.21 0.12 -24.04
C PRO A 60 -4.75 -1.17 -23.40
N LEU A 61 -5.20 -1.11 -22.13
CA LEU A 61 -5.72 -2.28 -21.40
C LEU A 61 -6.92 -2.96 -22.11
N ASP A 62 -7.76 -2.21 -22.81
CA ASP A 62 -8.92 -2.75 -23.54
C ASP A 62 -8.52 -3.53 -24.81
N ARG A 63 -7.27 -3.42 -25.24
CA ARG A 63 -6.66 -4.17 -26.34
C ARG A 63 -5.64 -5.19 -25.87
N GLU A 64 -5.51 -5.37 -24.55
CA GLU A 64 -4.60 -6.33 -23.98
C GLU A 64 -5.10 -7.77 -24.18
N ASP A 65 -4.18 -8.65 -24.51
CA ASP A 65 -4.41 -10.08 -24.69
C ASP A 65 -3.20 -10.90 -24.22
N ALA A 66 -3.28 -12.22 -24.39
CA ALA A 66 -2.22 -13.15 -24.01
C ALA A 66 -0.90 -12.96 -24.78
N SER A 67 -0.93 -12.30 -25.95
CA SER A 67 0.24 -12.00 -26.78
C SER A 67 0.85 -10.63 -26.47
N THR A 68 0.14 -9.80 -25.71
CA THR A 68 0.58 -8.45 -25.35
C THR A 68 1.91 -8.52 -24.59
N ASN A 69 2.92 -7.88 -25.18
CA ASN A 69 4.23 -7.67 -24.62
C ASN A 69 4.41 -6.16 -24.33
N GLY A 70 5.42 -5.81 -23.55
CA GLY A 70 5.74 -4.42 -23.23
C GLY A 70 4.85 -3.81 -22.15
N LEU A 71 4.53 -2.53 -22.32
CA LEU A 71 3.82 -1.71 -21.33
C LEU A 71 2.31 -1.72 -21.62
N VAL A 72 1.51 -1.75 -20.56
CA VAL A 72 0.04 -1.65 -20.65
C VAL A 72 -0.43 -0.43 -19.88
N PHE A 73 -1.43 0.28 -20.41
CA PHE A 73 -1.95 1.48 -19.78
C PHE A 73 -3.46 1.66 -19.87
N VAL A 74 -4.00 2.52 -19.02
CA VAL A 74 -5.38 3.00 -19.05
C VAL A 74 -5.36 4.52 -19.11
N ASP A 75 -5.87 5.08 -20.20
CA ASP A 75 -6.05 6.52 -20.36
C ASP A 75 -7.20 7.03 -19.48
N THR A 76 -6.94 8.10 -18.74
CA THR A 76 -7.94 8.74 -17.88
C THR A 76 -8.48 10.04 -18.45
N ASN A 77 -7.79 10.65 -19.42
CA ASN A 77 -8.08 11.97 -19.98
C ASN A 77 -8.45 13.04 -18.91
N ALA A 78 -7.67 13.10 -17.82
CA ALA A 78 -7.91 13.94 -16.65
C ALA A 78 -7.11 15.25 -16.66
N LEU A 79 -5.91 15.27 -17.27
CA LEU A 79 -5.08 16.47 -17.42
C LEU A 79 -4.99 16.88 -18.90
N ALA A 80 -5.42 18.10 -19.22
CA ALA A 80 -5.22 18.63 -20.57
C ALA A 80 -3.72 18.85 -20.85
N LYS A 81 -3.28 18.60 -22.10
CA LYS A 81 -1.87 18.75 -22.50
C LYS A 81 -1.27 20.13 -22.21
N ALA A 82 -2.09 21.18 -22.24
CA ALA A 82 -1.65 22.55 -21.97
C ALA A 82 -1.34 22.81 -20.48
N ASP A 83 -1.86 21.96 -19.60
CA ASP A 83 -1.71 22.06 -18.14
C ASP A 83 -0.61 21.15 -17.59
N PHE A 84 -0.05 20.28 -18.44
CA PHE A 84 1.12 19.46 -18.10
C PHE A 84 2.38 20.32 -17.97
N LYS A 85 2.82 20.50 -16.72
CA LYS A 85 3.92 21.39 -16.33
C LYS A 85 4.84 20.68 -15.33
N PRO A 86 5.67 19.72 -15.77
CA PRO A 86 6.63 19.03 -14.91
C PRO A 86 7.41 20.00 -14.02
N GLY A 87 7.50 19.66 -12.74
CA GLY A 87 8.16 20.45 -11.70
C GLY A 87 7.35 21.60 -11.12
N THR A 88 6.07 21.73 -11.51
CA THR A 88 5.18 22.78 -11.01
C THR A 88 3.95 22.20 -10.31
N ILE A 89 3.69 22.66 -9.09
CA ILE A 89 2.46 22.35 -8.35
C ILE A 89 1.30 23.11 -9.00
N THR A 90 0.23 22.41 -9.36
CA THR A 90 -0.97 23.01 -9.97
C THR A 90 -2.24 22.31 -9.53
N ALA A 91 -3.34 23.05 -9.44
CA ALA A 91 -4.68 22.52 -9.18
C ALA A 91 -5.10 21.44 -10.20
N GLU A 92 -4.75 21.61 -11.47
CA GLU A 92 -5.05 20.67 -12.55
C GLU A 92 -4.39 19.31 -12.30
N ALA A 93 -3.10 19.31 -11.92
CA ALA A 93 -2.37 18.10 -11.54
C ALA A 93 -2.96 17.43 -10.29
N GLY A 94 -3.43 18.21 -9.31
CA GLY A 94 -4.14 17.70 -8.15
C GLY A 94 -5.42 16.95 -8.51
N ARG A 95 -6.26 17.51 -9.40
CA ARG A 95 -7.47 16.84 -9.92
C ARG A 95 -7.12 15.56 -10.66
N ALA A 96 -6.10 15.61 -11.52
CA ALA A 96 -5.64 14.45 -12.28
C ALA A 96 -5.16 13.32 -11.37
N THR A 97 -4.39 13.64 -10.32
CA THR A 97 -3.91 12.67 -9.32
C THR A 97 -5.05 11.86 -8.71
N VAL A 98 -6.12 12.54 -8.29
CA VAL A 98 -7.31 11.90 -7.71
C VAL A 98 -8.04 11.06 -8.75
N ALA A 99 -8.15 11.54 -9.99
CA ALA A 99 -8.76 10.77 -11.08
C ALA A 99 -7.98 9.48 -11.40
N TYR A 100 -6.65 9.53 -11.42
CA TYR A 100 -5.80 8.37 -11.70
C TYR A 100 -5.98 7.26 -10.66
N VAL A 101 -5.89 7.62 -9.37
CA VAL A 101 -6.07 6.63 -8.30
C VAL A 101 -7.51 6.13 -8.23
N THR A 102 -8.50 7.00 -8.46
CA THR A 102 -9.91 6.60 -8.52
C THR A 102 -10.13 5.56 -9.61
N ARG A 103 -9.56 5.78 -10.81
CA ARG A 103 -9.66 4.81 -11.91
C ARG A 103 -8.96 3.50 -11.56
N ALA A 104 -7.78 3.54 -10.93
CA ALA A 104 -7.06 2.35 -10.50
C ALA A 104 -7.85 1.52 -9.46
N VAL A 105 -8.50 2.19 -8.50
CA VAL A 105 -9.38 1.54 -7.51
C VAL A 105 -10.59 0.89 -8.18
N GLN A 106 -11.23 1.56 -9.14
CA GLN A 106 -12.35 0.98 -9.89
C GLN A 106 -11.95 -0.29 -10.65
N LEU A 107 -10.74 -0.31 -11.24
CA LEU A 107 -10.21 -1.51 -11.87
C LEU A 107 -10.09 -2.66 -10.87
N ALA A 108 -9.56 -2.38 -9.66
CA ALA A 108 -9.44 -3.39 -8.61
C ALA A 108 -10.81 -3.89 -8.11
N GLN A 109 -11.76 -2.99 -7.88
CA GLN A 109 -13.13 -3.35 -7.48
C GLN A 109 -13.86 -4.21 -8.53
N SER A 110 -13.55 -4.01 -9.82
CA SER A 110 -14.09 -4.82 -10.92
C SER A 110 -13.38 -6.16 -11.14
N GLY A 111 -12.27 -6.42 -10.42
CA GLY A 111 -11.42 -7.59 -10.62
C GLY A 111 -10.53 -7.53 -11.88
N ALA A 112 -10.41 -6.37 -12.52
CA ALA A 112 -9.55 -6.17 -13.70
C ALA A 112 -8.05 -6.13 -13.34
N VAL A 113 -7.74 -5.79 -12.09
CA VAL A 113 -6.40 -5.85 -11.49
C VAL A 113 -6.50 -6.44 -10.08
N ASP A 114 -5.42 -7.06 -9.61
CA ASP A 114 -5.34 -7.72 -8.31
C ASP A 114 -4.96 -6.76 -7.17
N ALA A 115 -4.26 -5.67 -7.50
CA ALA A 115 -3.78 -4.68 -6.53
C ALA A 115 -3.56 -3.31 -7.19
N VAL A 116 -3.39 -2.29 -6.36
CA VAL A 116 -3.11 -0.91 -6.77
C VAL A 116 -1.87 -0.40 -6.06
N ILE A 117 -1.00 0.29 -6.79
CA ILE A 117 0.08 1.11 -6.27
C ILE A 117 -0.20 2.57 -6.64
N GLY A 118 -0.26 3.44 -5.65
CA GLY A 118 -0.24 4.89 -5.84
C GLY A 118 1.20 5.41 -5.82
N CYS A 119 1.66 5.97 -6.95
CA CYS A 119 2.88 6.77 -6.99
C CYS A 119 2.71 8.09 -6.20
N PRO A 120 3.80 8.84 -5.94
CA PRO A 120 3.75 10.02 -5.08
C PRO A 120 2.73 11.06 -5.54
N HIS A 121 2.07 11.71 -4.58
CA HIS A 121 1.13 12.79 -4.81
C HIS A 121 1.59 14.09 -4.14
N SER A 122 0.90 15.18 -4.43
CA SER A 122 1.06 16.47 -3.76
C SER A 122 -0.25 16.87 -3.10
N GLU A 123 -0.28 16.83 -1.76
CA GLU A 123 -1.44 17.31 -1.00
C GLU A 123 -1.72 18.79 -1.30
N THR A 124 -0.69 19.59 -1.54
CA THR A 124 -0.82 20.99 -1.95
C THR A 124 -1.55 21.12 -3.30
N ALA A 125 -1.15 20.35 -4.31
CA ALA A 125 -1.82 20.38 -5.62
C ALA A 125 -3.30 19.98 -5.51
N ILE A 126 -3.60 18.94 -4.72
CA ILE A 126 -4.97 18.47 -4.49
C ILE A 126 -5.79 19.50 -3.70
N HIS A 127 -5.17 20.19 -2.73
CA HIS A 127 -5.80 21.27 -2.00
C HIS A 127 -6.11 22.48 -2.90
N GLU A 128 -5.18 22.87 -3.78
CA GLU A 128 -5.40 23.94 -4.78
C GLU A 128 -6.56 23.60 -5.75
N ALA A 129 -6.84 22.31 -5.96
CA ALA A 129 -8.01 21.86 -6.70
C ALA A 129 -9.33 22.00 -5.94
N GLY A 130 -9.31 22.38 -4.66
CA GLY A 130 -10.47 22.43 -3.79
C GLY A 130 -10.98 21.05 -3.34
N ILE A 131 -10.15 20.01 -3.42
CA ILE A 131 -10.53 18.65 -3.05
C ILE A 131 -10.09 18.36 -1.61
N PRO A 132 -11.00 17.98 -0.70
CA PRO A 132 -10.64 17.50 0.63
C PRO A 132 -9.84 16.20 0.52
N PHE A 133 -8.61 16.20 1.02
CA PHE A 133 -7.71 15.04 0.92
C PHE A 133 -6.70 15.07 2.07
N SER A 134 -6.51 13.94 2.75
CA SER A 134 -5.48 13.77 3.80
C SER A 134 -4.57 12.56 3.56
N GLY A 135 -4.42 12.18 2.29
CA GLY A 135 -3.62 11.04 1.86
C GLY A 135 -4.44 9.90 1.26
N TYR A 136 -3.73 8.94 0.66
CA TYR A 136 -4.37 7.79 0.02
C TYR A 136 -5.25 6.96 0.96
N PRO A 137 -4.86 6.60 2.20
CA PRO A 137 -5.70 5.74 3.04
C PRO A 137 -7.13 6.28 3.24
N GLN A 138 -7.28 7.59 3.44
CA GLN A 138 -8.61 8.20 3.53
C GLN A 138 -9.37 8.10 2.21
N LEU A 139 -8.72 8.48 1.09
CA LEU A 139 -9.35 8.43 -0.22
C LEU A 139 -9.78 7.02 -0.59
N ILE A 140 -8.95 6.01 -0.32
CA ILE A 140 -9.28 4.61 -0.58
C ILE A 140 -10.51 4.20 0.24
N ALA A 141 -10.53 4.50 1.53
CA ALA A 141 -11.70 4.20 2.37
C ALA A 141 -12.98 4.86 1.85
N GLU A 142 -12.91 6.09 1.36
CA GLU A 142 -14.06 6.78 0.75
C GLU A 142 -14.50 6.10 -0.56
N LEU A 143 -13.56 5.78 -1.46
CA LEU A 143 -13.84 5.11 -2.74
C LEU A 143 -14.38 3.68 -2.56
N THR A 144 -14.03 3.01 -1.46
CA THR A 144 -14.48 1.65 -1.14
C THR A 144 -15.67 1.63 -0.17
N ASN A 145 -16.21 2.79 0.21
CA ASN A 145 -17.25 2.94 1.25
C ASN A 145 -16.90 2.20 2.56
N THR A 146 -15.62 2.19 2.90
CA THR A 146 -15.10 1.56 4.11
C THR A 146 -15.12 2.56 5.27
N PRO A 147 -15.68 2.20 6.43
CA PRO A 147 -15.55 3.02 7.64
C PRO A 147 -14.07 3.29 7.95
N LYS A 148 -13.74 4.54 8.28
CA LYS A 148 -12.34 4.96 8.49
C LYS A 148 -11.62 4.17 9.58
N ASP A 149 -12.36 3.69 10.58
CA ASP A 149 -11.88 2.85 11.68
C ASP A 149 -11.63 1.39 11.29
N LYS A 150 -12.03 0.98 10.07
CA LYS A 150 -11.79 -0.35 9.50
C LYS A 150 -10.76 -0.34 8.36
N ALA A 151 -10.12 0.79 8.12
CA ALA A 151 -8.97 0.89 7.23
C ALA A 151 -7.68 0.83 8.07
N PHE A 152 -6.87 -0.21 7.87
CA PHE A 152 -5.66 -0.44 8.64
C PHE A 152 -4.41 -0.23 7.78
N LEU A 153 -3.27 0.05 8.41
CA LEU A 153 -1.99 0.17 7.72
C LEU A 153 -1.08 -1.00 8.07
N MET A 154 -0.53 -1.64 7.05
CA MET A 154 0.58 -2.58 7.19
C MET A 154 1.84 -2.02 6.55
N LEU A 155 2.92 -1.95 7.33
CA LEU A 155 4.24 -1.67 6.80
C LEU A 155 4.95 -2.96 6.46
N VAL A 156 5.59 -2.97 5.29
CA VAL A 156 6.39 -4.09 4.82
C VAL A 156 7.79 -3.61 4.47
N ALA A 157 8.79 -4.16 5.14
CA ALA A 157 10.20 -3.90 4.84
C ALA A 157 11.11 -4.96 5.48
N ALA A 158 12.25 -5.24 4.85
CA ALA A 158 13.30 -6.13 5.41
C ALA A 158 12.77 -7.49 5.93
N GLY A 159 11.77 -8.06 5.25
CA GLY A 159 11.13 -9.32 5.64
C GLY A 159 10.13 -9.22 6.79
N LEU A 160 9.92 -8.03 7.38
CA LEU A 160 8.90 -7.79 8.40
C LEU A 160 7.64 -7.19 7.79
N HIS A 161 6.51 -7.70 8.24
CA HIS A 161 5.17 -7.22 7.92
C HIS A 161 4.48 -6.87 9.23
N ILE A 162 4.17 -5.60 9.45
CA ILE A 162 3.56 -5.14 10.71
C ILE A 162 2.32 -4.30 10.40
N ALA A 163 1.16 -4.88 10.69
CA ALA A 163 -0.13 -4.20 10.67
C ALA A 163 -0.35 -3.40 11.97
N HIS A 164 -1.08 -2.30 11.88
CA HIS A 164 -1.34 -1.39 12.99
C HIS A 164 -2.84 -1.32 13.28
N VAL A 165 -3.23 -1.62 14.52
CA VAL A 165 -4.61 -1.46 15.00
C VAL A 165 -4.98 0.01 15.09
N THR A 166 -4.07 0.84 15.58
CA THR A 166 -4.18 2.30 15.56
C THR A 166 -2.93 2.96 14.94
N LEU A 167 -3.09 4.17 14.40
CA LEU A 167 -2.05 4.84 13.61
C LEU A 167 -1.83 6.30 14.06
N HIS A 168 -2.19 7.29 13.25
CA HIS A 168 -1.85 8.71 13.47
C HIS A 168 -2.77 9.37 14.52
N GLU A 169 -2.53 9.06 15.80
CA GLU A 169 -3.21 9.69 16.94
C GLU A 169 -2.29 9.71 18.18
N SER A 170 -2.70 10.42 19.24
CA SER A 170 -1.95 10.38 20.49
C SER A 170 -1.96 8.96 21.08
N VAL A 171 -0.88 8.54 21.75
CA VAL A 171 -0.82 7.22 22.39
C VAL A 171 -2.00 7.04 23.36
N SER A 172 -2.36 8.08 24.12
CA SER A 172 -3.54 8.04 24.99
C SER A 172 -4.83 7.77 24.20
N SER A 173 -5.07 8.49 23.10
CA SER A 173 -6.24 8.28 22.23
C SER A 173 -6.28 6.86 21.66
N ALA A 174 -5.14 6.36 21.18
CA ALA A 174 -4.99 5.01 20.68
C ALA A 174 -5.43 3.98 21.74
N LEU A 175 -4.89 4.07 22.96
CA LEU A 175 -5.21 3.16 24.07
C LEU A 175 -6.70 3.20 24.44
N HIS A 176 -7.32 4.38 24.44
CA HIS A 176 -8.76 4.52 24.70
C HIS A 176 -9.64 3.93 23.58
N ARG A 177 -9.16 3.96 22.33
CA ARG A 177 -9.89 3.45 21.16
C ARG A 177 -9.77 1.93 20.99
N LEU A 178 -8.72 1.32 21.56
CA LEU A 178 -8.52 -0.12 21.49
C LEU A 178 -9.70 -0.89 22.09
N SER A 179 -10.17 -1.87 21.34
CA SER A 179 -11.20 -2.81 21.76
C SER A 179 -10.92 -4.18 21.14
N THR A 180 -11.45 -5.23 21.74
CA THR A 180 -11.31 -6.60 21.20
C THR A 180 -11.79 -6.67 19.74
N ALA A 181 -12.92 -6.02 19.43
CA ALA A 181 -13.47 -5.99 18.07
C ALA A 181 -12.52 -5.32 17.07
N LEU A 182 -11.93 -4.17 17.44
CA LEU A 182 -10.98 -3.47 16.58
C LEU A 182 -9.70 -4.28 16.34
N VAL A 183 -9.18 -4.95 17.37
CA VAL A 183 -8.01 -5.83 17.23
C VAL A 183 -8.32 -7.01 16.31
N VAL A 184 -9.50 -7.63 16.45
CA VAL A 184 -9.94 -8.73 15.57
C VAL A 184 -10.09 -8.25 14.13
N ASP A 185 -10.72 -7.10 13.90
CA ASP A 185 -10.89 -6.54 12.55
C ASP A 185 -9.54 -6.27 11.88
N ALA A 186 -8.59 -5.68 12.62
CA ALA A 186 -7.24 -5.41 12.12
C ALA A 186 -6.46 -6.70 11.82
N ALA A 187 -6.56 -7.70 12.71
CA ALA A 187 -5.93 -9.01 12.53
C ALA A 187 -6.45 -9.72 11.28
N LEU A 188 -7.77 -9.71 11.05
CA LEU A 188 -8.37 -10.34 9.88
C LEU A 188 -7.95 -9.62 8.60
N ALA A 189 -7.92 -8.28 8.61
CA ALA A 189 -7.42 -7.50 7.48
C ALA A 189 -5.95 -7.82 7.16
N ALA A 190 -5.11 -8.00 8.18
CA ALA A 190 -3.70 -8.39 8.02
C ALA A 190 -3.54 -9.80 7.44
N VAL A 191 -4.30 -10.79 7.94
CA VAL A 191 -4.29 -12.16 7.40
C VAL A 191 -4.76 -12.18 5.95
N GLN A 192 -5.86 -11.49 5.62
CA GLN A 192 -6.35 -11.38 4.24
C GLN A 192 -5.32 -10.74 3.31
N ALA A 193 -4.56 -9.75 3.80
CA ALA A 193 -3.47 -9.15 3.05
C ALA A 193 -2.36 -10.16 2.77
N GLU A 194 -1.91 -10.93 3.77
CA GLU A 194 -0.92 -11.99 3.58
C GLU A 194 -1.38 -13.06 2.59
N GLU A 195 -2.65 -13.47 2.65
CA GLU A 195 -3.25 -14.40 1.68
C GLU A 195 -3.22 -13.83 0.25
N ALA A 196 -3.53 -12.55 0.09
CA ALA A 196 -3.46 -11.86 -1.21
C ALA A 196 -2.00 -11.69 -1.72
N LEU A 197 -1.03 -11.72 -0.80
CA LEU A 197 0.41 -11.79 -1.05
C LEU A 197 0.93 -13.24 -1.13
N GLY A 198 0.04 -14.22 -1.36
CA GLY A 198 0.43 -15.59 -1.64
C GLY A 198 0.74 -16.47 -0.43
N ASN A 199 0.57 -15.97 0.79
CA ASN A 199 0.72 -16.79 1.98
C ASN A 199 -0.64 -17.42 2.34
N ALA A 200 -0.88 -18.65 1.88
CA ALA A 200 -2.16 -19.32 2.07
C ALA A 200 -2.48 -19.69 3.53
N CYS A 201 -1.51 -19.68 4.44
CA CYS A 201 -1.70 -20.02 5.86
C CYS A 201 -0.88 -19.09 6.78
N PRO A 202 -1.23 -17.78 6.86
CA PRO A 202 -0.41 -16.81 7.58
C PRO A 202 -0.34 -17.08 9.08
N ARG A 203 0.88 -17.06 9.62
CA ARG A 203 1.15 -17.09 11.07
C ARG A 203 1.15 -15.67 11.60
N LEU A 204 0.13 -15.32 12.38
CA LEU A 204 -0.05 -14.01 12.98
C LEU A 204 0.60 -13.94 14.37
N GLY A 205 1.41 -12.92 14.62
CA GLY A 205 1.90 -12.56 15.95
C GLY A 205 1.21 -11.31 16.49
N ILE A 206 0.49 -11.39 17.61
CA ILE A 206 -0.15 -10.23 18.24
C ILE A 206 0.70 -9.69 19.39
N PHE A 207 1.04 -8.40 19.32
CA PHE A 207 1.73 -7.71 20.40
C PHE A 207 0.81 -7.46 21.59
N GLY A 208 1.37 -7.50 22.79
CA GLY A 208 0.71 -6.94 23.97
C GLY A 208 0.61 -5.42 23.90
N ILE A 209 -0.37 -4.85 24.60
CA ILE A 209 -0.52 -3.41 24.81
C ILE A 209 0.54 -2.93 25.79
N ASN A 210 0.64 -3.62 26.93
CA ASN A 210 1.59 -3.28 28.00
C ASN A 210 2.94 -4.00 27.81
N PRO A 211 4.02 -3.51 28.45
CA PRO A 211 5.25 -4.27 28.57
C PRO A 211 4.96 -5.67 29.08
N HIS A 212 5.63 -6.67 28.49
CA HIS A 212 5.44 -8.09 28.83
C HIS A 212 3.99 -8.58 28.72
N ALA A 213 3.15 -7.90 27.92
CA ALA A 213 1.71 -8.16 27.83
C ALA A 213 1.00 -8.15 29.20
N GLY A 214 1.40 -7.21 30.07
CA GLY A 214 0.76 -6.96 31.37
C GLY A 214 1.38 -7.72 32.55
N GLU A 215 2.23 -8.72 32.32
CA GLU A 215 2.91 -9.52 33.37
C GLU A 215 1.94 -10.00 34.46
N ASN A 216 0.91 -10.77 34.05
CA ASN A 216 -0.16 -11.26 34.94
C ASN A 216 -0.88 -10.15 35.73
N GLY A 217 -1.03 -8.96 35.13
CA GLY A 217 -1.71 -7.81 35.71
C GLY A 217 -0.79 -6.86 36.49
N LEU A 218 0.50 -7.18 36.65
CA LEU A 218 1.46 -6.30 37.33
C LEU A 218 1.63 -4.95 36.62
N PHE A 219 1.51 -4.93 35.29
CA PHE A 219 1.67 -3.74 34.46
C PHE A 219 0.34 -3.25 33.86
N GLY A 220 -0.79 -3.63 34.45
CA GLY A 220 -2.13 -3.28 33.96
C GLY A 220 -2.87 -4.48 33.36
N ASP A 221 -4.17 -4.31 33.12
CA ASP A 221 -5.10 -5.36 32.70
C ASP A 221 -5.61 -5.20 31.26
N ASP A 222 -5.12 -4.20 30.51
CA ASP A 222 -5.58 -3.93 29.14
C ASP A 222 -5.44 -5.15 28.23
N ASP A 223 -4.36 -5.92 28.38
CA ASP A 223 -4.13 -7.13 27.60
C ASP A 223 -5.18 -8.22 27.89
N ALA A 224 -5.43 -8.50 29.17
CA ALA A 224 -6.45 -9.46 29.60
C ALA A 224 -7.87 -9.03 29.16
N ARG A 225 -8.12 -7.72 29.11
CA ARG A 225 -9.41 -7.13 28.73
C ARG A 225 -9.61 -7.02 27.23
N ILE A 226 -8.55 -6.82 26.43
CA ILE A 226 -8.64 -6.45 25.01
C ILE A 226 -7.99 -7.49 24.10
N THR A 227 -6.68 -7.76 24.26
CA THR A 227 -5.89 -8.55 23.29
C THR A 227 -5.99 -10.05 23.51
N GLU A 228 -6.06 -10.54 24.76
CA GLU A 228 -6.30 -11.96 25.03
C GLU A 228 -7.66 -12.44 24.51
N PRO A 229 -8.79 -11.72 24.73
CA PRO A 229 -10.06 -12.09 24.11
C PRO A 229 -9.99 -12.06 22.58
N ALA A 230 -9.25 -11.12 21.98
CA ALA A 230 -9.09 -11.05 20.52
C ALA A 230 -8.36 -12.28 19.98
N VAL A 231 -7.27 -12.70 20.63
CA VAL A 231 -6.54 -13.93 20.28
C VAL A 231 -7.45 -15.16 20.38
N ARG A 232 -8.25 -15.27 21.45
CA ARG A 232 -9.20 -16.39 21.59
C ARG A 232 -10.20 -16.42 20.43
N GLN A 233 -10.80 -15.29 20.08
CA GLN A 233 -11.74 -15.19 18.96
C GLN A 233 -11.08 -15.52 17.61
N LEU A 234 -9.84 -15.12 17.39
CA LEU A 234 -9.10 -15.43 16.16
C LEU A 234 -8.78 -16.92 16.05
N ARG A 235 -8.41 -17.57 17.17
CA ARG A 235 -8.21 -19.03 17.22
C ARG A 235 -9.50 -19.81 16.96
N GLU A 236 -10.62 -19.36 17.51
CA GLU A 236 -11.95 -19.94 17.25
C GLU A 236 -12.34 -19.83 15.77
N ARG A 237 -11.83 -18.82 15.06
CA ARG A 237 -11.98 -18.65 13.60
C ARG A 237 -10.96 -19.45 12.78
N GLY A 238 -10.07 -20.22 13.42
CA GLY A 238 -9.07 -21.05 12.75
C GLY A 238 -7.80 -20.30 12.33
N ILE A 239 -7.60 -19.05 12.76
CA ILE A 239 -6.38 -18.30 12.46
C ILE A 239 -5.21 -18.86 13.27
N ILE A 240 -4.06 -19.06 12.62
CA ILE A 240 -2.81 -19.46 13.29
C ILE A 240 -2.24 -18.22 13.98
N VAL A 241 -2.52 -18.07 15.27
CA VAL A 241 -2.13 -16.88 16.03
C VAL A 241 -1.43 -17.21 17.35
N ASP A 242 -0.30 -16.53 17.57
CA ASP A 242 0.39 -16.43 18.86
C ASP A 242 0.21 -15.03 19.45
N GLY A 243 0.11 -14.96 20.77
CA GLY A 243 -0.06 -13.70 21.49
C GLY A 243 -1.16 -13.75 22.56
N PRO A 244 -1.44 -12.61 23.22
CA PRO A 244 -0.58 -11.42 23.20
C PRO A 244 0.77 -11.73 23.87
N ILE A 245 1.86 -11.26 23.29
CA ILE A 245 3.23 -11.38 23.83
C ILE A 245 3.89 -9.99 23.73
N GLY A 246 4.80 -9.67 24.64
CA GLY A 246 5.62 -8.45 24.54
C GLY A 246 6.26 -8.33 23.15
N ALA A 247 6.15 -7.15 22.53
CA ALA A 247 6.55 -6.93 21.14
C ALA A 247 8.04 -7.24 20.89
N ASP A 248 8.89 -6.91 21.86
CA ASP A 248 10.33 -7.21 21.88
C ASP A 248 10.61 -8.73 21.81
N LEU A 249 9.91 -9.52 22.64
CA LEU A 249 10.06 -10.97 22.65
C LEU A 249 9.48 -11.60 21.38
N LEU A 250 8.36 -11.08 20.87
CA LEU A 250 7.71 -11.64 19.69
C LEU A 250 8.53 -11.38 18.42
N LEU A 251 9.05 -10.16 18.26
CA LEU A 251 9.92 -9.78 17.14
C LEU A 251 11.25 -10.51 17.18
N SER A 252 11.89 -10.66 18.35
CA SER A 252 13.17 -11.37 18.46
C SER A 252 13.09 -12.86 18.11
N ARG A 253 11.91 -13.47 18.19
CA ARG A 253 11.69 -14.86 17.76
C ARG A 253 11.62 -15.03 16.25
N GLY A 254 11.09 -14.03 15.52
CA GLY A 254 11.05 -14.04 14.05
C GLY A 254 10.31 -15.23 13.42
N LYS A 255 9.21 -15.71 14.02
CA LYS A 255 8.48 -16.94 13.59
C LYS A 255 7.12 -16.68 12.94
N HIS A 256 6.80 -15.42 12.65
CA HIS A 256 5.48 -15.01 12.16
C HIS A 256 5.63 -14.32 10.83
N ASP A 257 4.65 -14.53 9.97
CA ASP A 257 4.63 -13.93 8.63
C ASP A 257 4.15 -12.49 8.70
N VAL A 258 3.26 -12.20 9.66
CA VAL A 258 2.72 -10.88 9.93
C VAL A 258 2.55 -10.65 11.43
N TYR A 259 2.82 -9.42 11.85
CA TYR A 259 2.67 -8.96 13.21
C TYR A 259 1.59 -7.90 13.32
N LEU A 260 0.94 -7.81 14.48
CA LEU A 260 -0.07 -6.80 14.77
C LEU A 260 0.35 -5.93 15.94
N ALA A 261 0.64 -4.67 15.64
CA ALA A 261 0.96 -3.61 16.58
C ALA A 261 -0.30 -2.89 17.06
N MET A 262 -0.38 -2.62 18.35
CA MET A 262 -1.54 -1.97 18.98
C MET A 262 -1.56 -0.48 18.71
N PHE A 263 -0.39 0.16 18.58
CA PHE A 263 -0.24 1.58 18.27
C PHE A 263 0.99 1.84 17.37
N HIS A 264 1.03 3.02 16.75
CA HIS A 264 1.99 3.41 15.72
C HIS A 264 3.45 3.03 16.02
N ASP A 265 4.02 3.56 17.11
CA ASP A 265 5.45 3.43 17.39
C ASP A 265 5.88 1.98 17.67
N GLN A 266 4.96 1.14 18.16
CA GLN A 266 5.23 -0.27 18.42
C GLN A 266 5.58 -1.05 17.14
N GLY A 267 5.01 -0.65 15.99
CA GLY A 267 5.31 -1.25 14.68
C GLY A 267 6.23 -0.43 13.79
N HIS A 268 6.22 0.90 13.89
CA HIS A 268 7.05 1.76 13.04
C HIS A 268 8.54 1.69 13.41
N ILE A 269 8.87 1.68 14.71
CA ILE A 269 10.26 1.63 15.18
C ILE A 269 11.02 0.43 14.59
N PRO A 270 10.55 -0.83 14.71
CA PRO A 270 11.30 -1.98 14.18
C PRO A 270 11.47 -1.91 12.65
N ILE A 271 10.45 -1.49 11.90
CA ILE A 271 10.53 -1.32 10.45
C ILE A 271 11.58 -0.26 10.08
N LYS A 272 11.54 0.90 10.72
CA LYS A 272 12.45 2.02 10.41
C LYS A 272 13.88 1.77 10.83
N LEU A 273 14.13 0.97 11.88
CA LEU A 273 15.48 0.56 12.25
C LEU A 273 16.09 -0.39 11.20
N LEU A 274 15.32 -1.33 10.67
CA LEU A 274 15.80 -2.29 9.68
C LEU A 274 15.84 -1.72 8.26
N SER A 275 14.93 -0.81 7.94
CA SER A 275 14.84 -0.20 6.62
C SER A 275 14.41 1.28 6.71
N PRO A 276 15.35 2.20 7.00
CA PRO A 276 15.03 3.60 7.26
C PRO A 276 14.35 4.31 6.08
N LEU A 277 14.77 3.99 4.86
CA LEU A 277 14.36 4.69 3.64
C LEU A 277 13.45 3.88 2.71
N ARG A 278 13.24 2.58 2.98
CA ARG A 278 12.54 1.68 2.06
C ARG A 278 11.49 0.87 2.79
N SER A 279 10.23 1.24 2.64
CA SER A 279 9.10 0.48 3.18
C SER A 279 7.89 0.67 2.30
N SER A 280 7.18 -0.41 2.01
CA SER A 280 5.87 -0.36 1.37
C SER A 280 4.81 -0.17 2.45
N ALA A 281 3.89 0.74 2.21
CA ALA A 281 2.74 1.02 3.07
C ALA A 281 1.50 0.44 2.39
N LEU A 282 0.87 -0.57 2.98
CA LEU A 282 -0.32 -1.24 2.46
C LEU A 282 -1.55 -0.81 3.28
N THR A 283 -2.60 -0.36 2.59
CA THR A 283 -3.92 -0.10 3.18
C THR A 283 -4.74 -1.38 3.14
N LEU A 284 -5.22 -1.80 4.30
CA LEU A 284 -5.94 -3.05 4.51
C LEU A 284 -7.39 -2.79 4.95
N GLY A 285 -8.25 -3.82 4.84
CA GLY A 285 -9.63 -3.78 5.33
C GLY A 285 -10.62 -3.07 4.40
N THR A 286 -10.14 -2.51 3.28
CA THR A 286 -10.96 -1.78 2.29
C THR A 286 -11.53 -2.67 1.18
N GLY A 287 -11.25 -3.98 1.22
CA GLY A 287 -11.65 -4.93 0.18
C GLY A 287 -10.78 -4.90 -1.07
N ILE A 288 -9.75 -4.06 -1.11
CA ILE A 288 -8.73 -4.04 -2.16
C ILE A 288 -7.33 -4.02 -1.54
N VAL A 289 -6.34 -4.58 -2.24
CA VAL A 289 -4.93 -4.41 -1.88
C VAL A 289 -4.42 -3.11 -2.49
N PHE A 290 -4.28 -2.08 -1.66
CA PHE A 290 -3.72 -0.79 -2.09
C PHE A 290 -2.39 -0.56 -1.38
N SER A 291 -1.36 -0.12 -2.12
CA SER A 291 -0.10 0.34 -1.55
C SER A 291 0.29 1.72 -2.05
N SER A 292 1.05 2.45 -1.25
CA SER A 292 1.71 3.70 -1.65
C SER A 292 3.21 3.61 -1.41
N VAL A 293 3.98 4.30 -2.24
CA VAL A 293 5.43 4.45 -2.03
C VAL A 293 5.75 5.64 -1.12
N GLY A 294 6.76 5.50 -0.27
CA GLY A 294 7.01 6.42 0.85
C GLY A 294 7.74 7.73 0.54
N HIS A 295 8.02 8.06 -0.72
CA HIS A 295 8.70 9.30 -1.09
C HIS A 295 7.71 10.31 -1.73
N GLY A 296 8.01 11.61 -1.62
CA GLY A 296 7.17 12.69 -2.17
C GLY A 296 7.30 12.86 -3.68
N SER A 297 6.55 13.83 -4.23
CA SER A 297 6.47 14.11 -5.68
C SER A 297 7.75 14.68 -6.30
N ALA A 298 8.69 15.16 -5.48
CA ALA A 298 10.03 15.61 -5.89
C ALA A 298 10.04 16.50 -7.15
N PHE A 299 9.25 17.59 -7.10
CA PHE A 299 9.07 18.52 -8.22
C PHE A 299 10.38 19.12 -8.74
N ASP A 300 11.38 19.27 -7.89
CA ASP A 300 12.70 19.79 -8.24
C ASP A 300 13.46 18.89 -9.23
N ILE A 301 13.13 17.60 -9.31
CA ILE A 301 13.73 16.64 -10.27
C ILE A 301 12.76 16.09 -11.31
N ALA A 302 11.48 16.49 -11.26
CA ALA A 302 10.48 16.07 -12.23
C ALA A 302 10.90 16.43 -13.67
N GLY A 303 10.81 15.47 -14.58
CA GLY A 303 11.20 15.63 -16.00
C GLY A 303 12.71 15.62 -16.26
N LYS A 304 13.56 15.44 -15.25
CA LYS A 304 15.02 15.40 -15.40
C LYS A 304 15.58 13.99 -15.69
N GLY A 305 14.79 12.93 -15.56
CA GLY A 305 15.23 11.56 -15.86
C GLY A 305 16.05 10.87 -14.78
N VAL A 306 16.22 11.52 -13.61
CA VAL A 306 17.08 11.05 -12.51
C VAL A 306 16.30 10.41 -11.35
N ALA A 307 14.97 10.30 -11.45
CA ALA A 307 14.17 9.69 -10.40
C ALA A 307 14.42 8.18 -10.32
N ASP A 308 14.55 7.67 -9.08
CA ASP A 308 14.81 6.27 -8.78
C ASP A 308 13.49 5.48 -8.66
N PRO A 309 13.24 4.46 -9.50
CA PRO A 309 12.04 3.64 -9.42
C PRO A 309 12.08 2.53 -8.34
N ALA A 310 13.18 2.40 -7.57
CA ALA A 310 13.40 1.27 -6.68
C ALA A 310 12.22 0.98 -5.73
N SER A 311 11.62 1.98 -5.10
CA SER A 311 10.49 1.76 -4.18
C SER A 311 9.23 1.21 -4.87
N VAL A 312 8.98 1.62 -6.13
CA VAL A 312 7.87 1.08 -6.93
C VAL A 312 8.18 -0.35 -7.36
N ILE A 313 9.43 -0.63 -7.77
CA ILE A 313 9.89 -1.97 -8.14
C ILE A 313 9.78 -2.94 -6.96
N GLU A 314 10.27 -2.55 -5.78
CA GLU A 314 10.20 -3.34 -4.55
C GLU A 314 8.75 -3.63 -4.17
N THR A 315 7.86 -2.63 -4.28
CA THR A 315 6.43 -2.81 -3.98
C THR A 315 5.75 -3.70 -5.02
N LEU A 316 6.05 -3.56 -6.31
CA LEU A 316 5.57 -4.45 -7.36
C LEU A 316 6.03 -5.90 -7.11
N GLY A 317 7.30 -6.10 -6.74
CA GLY A 317 7.85 -7.41 -6.39
C GLY A 317 7.14 -8.03 -5.18
N LEU A 318 6.92 -7.24 -4.12
CA LEU A 318 6.17 -7.65 -2.94
C LEU A 318 4.76 -8.14 -3.30
N LEU A 319 4.04 -7.36 -4.12
CA LEU A 319 2.67 -7.67 -4.51
C LEU A 319 2.58 -8.78 -5.59
N ASN A 320 3.70 -9.12 -6.25
CA ASN A 320 3.78 -10.20 -7.22
C ASN A 320 3.93 -11.58 -6.57
N HIS A 321 4.69 -11.67 -5.47
CA HIS A 321 4.98 -12.95 -4.84
C HIS A 321 3.68 -13.62 -4.39
N SER A 322 3.36 -14.72 -5.09
CA SER A 322 2.20 -15.57 -4.81
C SER A 322 2.63 -16.86 -4.07
N GLU A 323 3.93 -17.04 -3.85
CA GLU A 323 4.51 -18.22 -3.22
C GLU A 323 5.65 -17.80 -2.30
N ARG A 324 5.36 -17.59 -1.02
CA ARG A 324 6.37 -17.76 0.03
C ARG A 324 6.39 -19.26 0.34
N ASN A 325 7.37 -19.98 -0.19
CA ASN A 325 7.68 -21.33 0.25
C ASN A 325 8.41 -21.29 1.60
#